data_AF-A0A951U9T2-F1
#
_entry.id   AF-A0A951U9T2-F1
#
_cell.length_a   1.000
_cell.length_b   1.000
_cell.length_c   1.000
_cell.angle_alpha   90.00
_cell.angle_beta   90.00
_cell.angle_gamma   90.00
#
_symmetry.space_group_name_H-M   'P 1'
#
loop_
_entity.id
_entity.type
_entity.pdbx_description
1 polymer ?
#
loop_
_entity_poly.entity_id
_entity_poly.type
_entity_poly.pdbx_seq_one_letter_code
_entity_poly.pdbx_strand_id
1 'polypeptide(L)'
;MPIPGKMELTIKINEFPADVATVENGWKQFELDCDGQQVSVKVKPKVFKKLEEAQANYPMWVAAIAGKMGEPTDGGFVLDQPNIQVFERKPKEPKPPQPEEGS
;
A
#
# COMPACT_ATOMS: atom_id res chain seq x y z
N MET A 1 -25.70 25.06 -0.47
CA MET A 1 -24.32 25.29 0.03
C MET A 1 -23.63 23.95 0.19
N PRO A 2 -22.38 23.77 -0.25
CA PRO A 2 -21.65 22.53 -0.02
C PRO A 2 -21.30 22.35 1.47
N ILE A 3 -21.32 21.11 1.96
CA ILE A 3 -20.85 20.75 3.30
C ILE A 3 -19.40 20.23 3.22
N PRO A 4 -18.55 20.45 4.24
CA PRO A 4 -17.20 19.92 4.24
C PRO A 4 -17.21 18.39 4.38
N GLY A 5 -16.48 17.71 3.51
CA GLY A 5 -16.27 16.26 3.54
C GLY A 5 -14.79 15.93 3.72
N LYS A 6 -14.52 14.76 4.31
CA LYS A 6 -13.16 14.21 4.44
C LYS A 6 -13.04 13.03 3.49
N MET A 7 -12.02 13.03 2.63
CA MET A 7 -11.73 11.89 1.76
C MET A 7 -10.58 11.06 2.35
N GLU A 8 -10.86 9.78 2.58
CA GLU A 8 -9.89 8.80 3.06
C GLU A 8 -9.72 7.71 2.00
N LEU A 9 -8.48 7.30 1.80
CA LEU A 9 -8.07 6.36 0.76
C LEU A 9 -7.33 5.21 1.43
N THR A 10 -7.45 4.02 0.84
CA THR A 10 -6.65 2.85 1.25
C THR A 10 -6.08 2.19 0.01
N ILE A 11 -4.76 2.18 -0.07
CA ILE A 11 -4.00 1.58 -1.17
C ILE A 11 -3.48 0.23 -0.67
N LYS A 12 -3.66 -0.84 -1.46
CA LYS A 12 -3.19 -2.17 -1.10
C LYS A 12 -2.03 -2.58 -1.98
N ILE A 13 -0.95 -3.03 -1.36
CA ILE A 13 0.22 -3.58 -2.04
C ILE A 13 0.51 -4.97 -1.49
N ASN A 14 1.04 -5.84 -2.33
CA ASN A 14 1.50 -7.19 -1.99
C ASN A 14 2.97 -7.40 -2.35
N GLU A 15 3.65 -6.33 -2.76
CA GLU A 15 5.06 -6.30 -3.11
C GLU A 15 5.71 -5.13 -2.39
N PHE A 16 6.98 -5.30 -2.05
CA PHE A 16 7.74 -4.26 -1.37
C PHE A 16 8.15 -3.16 -2.38
N PRO A 17 7.98 -1.86 -2.07
CA PRO A 17 8.36 -0.79 -2.98
C PRO A 17 9.85 -0.86 -3.33
N ALA A 18 10.18 -0.84 -4.63
CA ALA A 18 11.57 -0.95 -5.09
C ALA A 18 12.39 0.30 -4.76
N ASP A 19 11.81 1.49 -4.96
CA ASP A 19 12.49 2.77 -4.81
C ASP A 19 12.05 3.47 -3.52
N VAL A 20 12.73 3.14 -2.42
CA VAL A 20 12.49 3.76 -1.11
C VAL A 20 13.63 4.69 -0.75
N ALA A 21 13.34 5.99 -0.78
CA ALA A 21 14.27 7.02 -0.31
C ALA A 21 14.17 7.19 1.20
N THR A 22 15.32 7.45 1.85
CA THR A 22 15.34 7.93 3.24
C THR A 22 15.55 9.43 3.21
N VAL A 23 14.59 10.17 3.75
CA VAL A 23 14.60 11.64 3.78
C VAL A 23 14.84 12.14 5.20
N GLU A 24 14.59 13.43 5.44
CA GLU A 24 14.78 14.07 6.74
C GLU A 24 14.12 13.29 7.89
N ASN A 25 14.77 13.32 9.07
CA ASN A 25 14.36 12.60 10.26
C ASN A 25 14.29 11.06 10.10
N GLY A 26 14.93 10.52 9.07
CA GLY A 26 14.94 9.09 8.76
C GLY A 26 13.61 8.58 8.20
N TRP A 27 12.71 9.47 7.77
CA TRP A 27 11.43 9.07 7.19
C TRP A 27 11.67 8.37 5.86
N LYS A 28 10.76 7.45 5.53
CA LYS A 28 10.83 6.66 4.31
C LYS A 28 9.82 7.23 3.33
N GLN A 29 10.28 7.55 2.14
CA GLN A 29 9.49 8.09 1.05
C GLN A 29 9.54 7.14 -0.14
N PHE A 30 8.39 6.85 -0.73
CA PHE A 30 8.27 6.03 -1.92
C PHE A 30 6.99 6.42 -2.67
N GLU A 31 6.93 6.04 -3.95
CA GLU A 31 5.79 6.29 -4.82
C GLU A 31 5.01 4.99 -5.05
N LEU A 32 3.70 5.11 -5.20
CA LEU A 32 2.81 4.01 -5.58
C LEU A 32 2.05 4.38 -6.85
N ASP A 33 2.10 3.52 -7.85
CA ASP A 33 1.24 3.68 -9.02
C ASP A 33 -0.14 3.05 -8.75
N CYS A 34 -1.17 3.88 -8.75
CA CYS A 34 -2.56 3.48 -8.55
C CYS A 34 -3.33 3.68 -9.85
N ASP A 35 -3.19 2.75 -10.79
CA ASP A 35 -3.83 2.79 -12.11
C ASP A 35 -3.50 4.07 -12.90
N GLY A 36 -2.21 4.46 -12.91
CA GLY A 36 -1.72 5.69 -13.56
C GLY A 36 -1.77 6.93 -12.66
N GLN A 37 -2.28 6.82 -11.43
CA GLN A 37 -2.22 7.88 -10.43
C GLN A 37 -1.03 7.66 -9.49
N GLN A 38 -0.02 8.53 -9.58
CA GLN A 38 1.15 8.47 -8.70
C GLN A 38 0.81 9.01 -7.31
N VAL A 39 0.93 8.15 -6.31
CA VAL A 39 0.69 8.49 -4.92
C VAL A 39 2.00 8.53 -4.15
N SER A 40 2.37 9.72 -3.69
CA SER A 40 3.57 9.92 -2.89
C SER A 40 3.30 9.60 -1.43
N VAL A 41 4.04 8.64 -0.89
CA VAL A 41 3.88 8.17 0.50
C VAL A 41 5.12 8.50 1.29
N LYS A 42 4.96 9.28 2.37
CA LYS A 42 6.03 9.59 3.31
C LYS A 42 5.67 9.14 4.71
N VAL A 43 6.32 8.10 5.22
CA VAL A 43 6.01 7.46 6.50
C VAL A 43 7.16 7.53 7.49
N LYS A 44 6.83 7.55 8.78
CA LYS A 44 7.82 7.45 9.86
C LYS A 44 8.53 6.07 9.82
N PRO A 45 9.80 5.98 10.24
CA PRO A 45 10.53 4.71 10.26
C PRO A 45 9.79 3.60 11.00
N LYS A 46 9.15 3.92 12.14
CA LYS A 46 8.34 2.96 12.92
C LYS A 46 7.16 2.38 12.16
N VAL A 47 6.53 3.16 11.28
CA VAL A 47 5.40 2.70 10.46
C VAL A 47 5.90 1.84 9.31
N PHE A 48 6.98 2.28 8.65
CA PHE A 48 7.61 1.55 7.56
C PHE A 48 8.17 0.19 8.00
N LYS A 49 8.69 0.10 9.23
CA LYS A 49 9.22 -1.14 9.80
C LYS A 49 8.22 -2.31 9.75
N LYS A 50 6.91 -2.04 9.85
CA LYS A 50 5.87 -3.08 9.71
C LYS A 50 5.90 -3.75 8.33
N LEU A 51 6.22 -2.98 7.30
CA LEU A 51 6.34 -3.47 5.93
C LEU A 51 7.63 -4.28 5.75
N GLU A 52 8.74 -3.81 6.31
CA GLU A 52 10.03 -4.53 6.32
C GLU A 52 9.91 -5.87 7.04
N GLU A 53 9.27 -5.89 8.21
CA GLU A 53 9.00 -7.11 8.98
C GLU A 53 8.12 -8.08 8.18
N ALA A 54 7.10 -7.60 7.48
CA ALA A 54 6.27 -8.46 6.65
C ALA A 54 7.02 -9.08 5.48
N GLN A 55 7.85 -8.29 4.79
CA GLN A 55 8.70 -8.77 3.70
C GLN A 55 9.71 -9.83 4.17
N ALA A 56 10.22 -9.71 5.40
CA ALA A 56 11.18 -10.65 5.96
C ALA A 56 10.53 -11.93 6.51
N ASN A 57 9.33 -11.83 7.09
CA ASN A 57 8.73 -12.92 7.87
C ASN A 57 7.60 -13.67 7.14
N TYR A 58 6.95 -13.05 6.15
CA TYR A 58 5.80 -13.64 5.49
C TYR A 58 6.10 -13.94 4.02
N PRO A 59 5.93 -15.20 3.55
CA PRO A 59 6.15 -15.55 2.15
C PRO A 59 5.14 -14.85 1.23
N MET A 60 3.93 -14.58 1.72
CA MET A 60 2.93 -13.76 1.06
C MET A 60 2.25 -12.86 2.08
N TRP A 61 2.05 -11.60 1.71
CA TRP A 61 1.41 -10.61 2.56
C TRP A 61 0.66 -9.59 1.72
N VAL A 62 -0.25 -8.85 2.36
CA VAL A 62 -0.87 -7.65 1.80
C VAL A 62 -0.77 -6.54 2.84
N ALA A 63 -0.24 -5.41 2.44
CA ALA A 63 -0.24 -4.19 3.23
C ALA A 63 -1.36 -3.27 2.76
N ALA A 64 -2.16 -2.78 3.71
CA ALA A 64 -3.10 -1.68 3.52
C ALA A 64 -2.44 -0.39 4.02
N ILE A 65 -2.26 0.57 3.11
CA ILE A 65 -1.70 1.88 3.35
C ILE A 65 -2.86 2.87 3.29
N ALA A 66 -3.31 3.31 4.46
CA ALA A 66 -4.45 4.20 4.59
C ALA A 66 -3.99 5.63 4.92
N GLY A 67 -4.71 6.62 4.38
CA GLY A 67 -4.43 8.03 4.62
C GLY A 67 -5.51 8.93 4.04
N LYS A 68 -5.26 10.23 4.04
CA LYS A 68 -6.12 11.23 3.41
C LYS A 68 -5.52 11.66 2.07
N MET A 69 -6.38 12.10 1.16
CA MET A 69 -5.89 12.78 -0.04
C MET A 69 -5.30 14.13 0.38
N GLY A 70 -3.99 14.28 0.20
CA GLY A 70 -3.24 15.50 0.49
C GLY A 70 -3.10 16.38 -0.74
N GLU A 71 -1.99 17.10 -0.82
CA GLU A 71 -1.70 18.04 -1.90
C GLU A 71 -1.61 17.33 -3.25
N PRO A 72 -2.20 17.91 -4.32
CA PRO A 72 -2.03 17.39 -5.67
C PRO A 72 -0.57 17.55 -6.13
N THR A 73 -0.11 16.61 -6.95
CA THR A 73 1.19 16.64 -7.63
C THR A 73 0.96 16.55 -9.14
N ASP A 74 2.00 16.71 -9.95
CA ASP A 74 1.89 16.66 -11.42
C ASP A 74 1.33 15.31 -11.94
N GLY A 75 1.59 14.22 -11.22
CA GLY A 75 1.17 12.86 -11.58
C GLY A 75 0.13 12.23 -10.65
N GLY A 76 -0.31 12.95 -9.61
CA GLY A 76 -1.30 12.46 -8.67
C GLY A 76 -1.41 13.28 -7.39
N PHE A 77 -1.09 12.70 -6.23
CA PHE A 77 -1.22 13.40 -4.95
C PHE A 77 -0.33 12.81 -3.85
N VAL A 78 -0.11 13.59 -2.79
CA VAL A 78 0.53 13.14 -1.56
C VAL A 78 -0.48 12.43 -0.67
N LEU A 79 -0.17 11.23 -0.19
CA LEU A 79 -0.98 10.56 0.84
C LEU A 79 -0.67 11.17 2.21
N ASP A 80 -1.60 11.96 2.74
CA ASP A 80 -1.44 12.62 4.03
C ASP A 80 -1.79 11.69 5.20
N GLN A 81 -1.05 11.85 6.30
CA GLN A 81 -1.14 11.05 7.52
C GLN A 81 -1.16 9.52 7.26
N PRO A 82 -0.19 8.98 6.48
CA PRO A 82 -0.22 7.59 6.08
C PRO A 82 0.04 6.64 7.27
N ASN A 83 -0.72 5.55 7.33
CA ASN A 83 -0.51 4.44 8.25
C ASN A 83 -0.56 3.10 7.52
N ILE A 84 0.27 2.15 7.97
CA ILE A 84 0.41 0.83 7.37
C ILE A 84 -0.13 -0.24 8.33
N GLN A 85 -0.97 -1.12 7.79
CA GLN A 85 -1.38 -2.38 8.40
C GLN A 85 -1.00 -3.51 7.44
N VAL A 86 -0.39 -4.58 7.96
CA VAL A 86 0.01 -5.72 7.14
C VAL A 86 -0.71 -6.98 7.60
N PHE A 87 -1.14 -7.77 6.62
CA PHE A 87 -1.86 -9.01 6.81
C PHE A 87 -1.08 -10.13 6.11
N GLU A 88 -0.73 -11.18 6.86
CA GLU A 88 -0.15 -12.40 6.28
C GLU A 88 -1.20 -13.11 5.42
N ARG A 89 -0.79 -13.62 4.26
CA ARG A 89 -1.62 -14.50 3.44
C ARG A 89 -0.99 -15.88 3.37
N LYS A 90 -1.81 -16.89 3.62
CA LYS A 90 -1.43 -18.28 3.34
C LYS A 90 -1.68 -18.59 1.87
N PRO A 91 -0.86 -19.46 1.24
CA PRO A 91 -1.17 -19.97 -0.08
C PRO A 91 -2.58 -20.53 -0.09
N LYS A 92 -3.41 -20.12 -1.05
CA LYS A 92 -4.64 -20.86 -1.31
C LYS A 92 -4.19 -22.23 -1.81
N GLU A 93 -4.64 -23.30 -1.16
CA GLU A 93 -4.49 -24.64 -1.71
C GLU A 93 -5.00 -24.62 -3.15
N PRO A 94 -4.29 -25.23 -4.11
CA PRO A 94 -4.75 -25.30 -5.49
C PRO A 94 -6.15 -25.90 -5.47
N LYS A 95 -7.12 -25.14 -5.99
CA LYS A 95 -8.50 -25.60 -6.12
C LYS A 95 -8.44 -26.93 -6.89
N PRO A 96 -8.97 -28.05 -6.35
CA PRO A 96 -8.98 -29.30 -7.10
C PRO A 96 -9.60 -29.06 -8.47
N PRO A 97 -9.09 -29.68 -9.55
CA PRO A 97 -9.58 -29.47 -10.89
C PRO A 97 -11.09 -29.70 -10.89
N GLN A 98 -11.86 -28.67 -11.25
CA GLN A 98 -13.26 -28.85 -11.59
C GLN A 98 -13.28 -29.78 -12.80
N PRO A 99 -13.98 -30.92 -12.76
CA PRO A 99 -14.21 -31.70 -13.96
C PRO A 99 -14.87 -30.78 -14.98
N GLU A 100 -14.24 -30.61 -16.14
CA GLU A 100 -14.91 -30.05 -17.30
C GLU A 100 -16.14 -30.93 -17.56
N GLU A 101 -17.33 -30.39 -17.31
CA GLU A 101 -18.58 -31.01 -17.75
C GLU A 101 -18.48 -31.16 -19.27
N GLY A 102 -18.45 -32.42 -19.70
CA GLY A 102 -18.29 -32.81 -21.09
C GLY A 102 -19.33 -32.14 -22.00
N SER A 103 -18.85 -31.74 -23.17
CA SER A 103 -19.68 -31.43 -24.34
C SER A 103 -20.35 -32.68 -24.90
#